data_AF-A0A1Y0HWT8-F1
#
_entry.id   AF-A0A1Y0HWT8-F1
#
_cell.length_a   1.000
_cell.length_b   1.000
_cell.length_c   1.000
_cell.angle_alpha   90.00
_cell.angle_beta   90.00
_cell.angle_gamma   90.00
#
_symmetry.space_group_name_H-M   'P 1'
#
loop_
_entity.id
_entity.type
_entity.pdbx_description
1 polymer ?
#
loop_
_entity_poly.entity_id
_entity_poly.type
_entity_poly.pdbx_seq_one_letter_code
_entity_poly.pdbx_strand_id
1 'polypeptide(L)'
;MSSEAVPRRGAGVRRGARAVGADRAGPARGRRRADAPGGRAGAGAGGARTVRARRRVVASRLDGAGPRGSVSDATPPPDPAVRRLLPDASDDVEVAAEFRRFTQDDLAARKVGRLVRLARLLVDAEPAEVAPFAVARDDAEDVAGALTDVRLVLAERLGLRTDEQVEGLYDELDREGDDGPDDGEVGGAPRRFLVSVFLLTGLLQESLVDGMLADLRAGRDGRS
;
A
#
# COMPACT_ATOMS: atom_id res chain seq x y z
N MET A 1 16.40 11.33 -65.62
CA MET A 1 17.63 10.52 -65.68
C MET A 1 18.17 10.50 -64.25
N SER A 2 18.33 9.41 -63.50
CA SER A 2 18.36 7.98 -63.79
C SER A 2 18.17 7.19 -62.47
N SER A 3 17.54 6.01 -62.56
CA SER A 3 17.81 4.73 -61.86
C SER A 3 18.08 4.70 -60.34
N GLU A 4 17.24 3.99 -59.56
CA GLU A 4 17.47 2.60 -59.03
C GLU A 4 18.07 2.64 -57.61
N ALA A 5 17.88 1.71 -56.69
CA ALA A 5 17.25 0.39 -56.68
C ALA A 5 16.83 0.05 -55.24
N VAL A 6 15.81 -0.78 -55.13
CA VAL A 6 15.44 -1.53 -53.92
C VAL A 6 16.44 -2.68 -53.71
N PRO A 7 16.67 -3.12 -52.46
CA PRO A 7 16.80 -4.56 -52.26
C PRO A 7 15.87 -5.10 -51.15
N ARG A 8 15.34 -6.29 -51.44
CA ARG A 8 14.62 -7.20 -50.54
C ARG A 8 15.54 -8.31 -50.01
N ARG A 9 15.04 -8.98 -48.96
CA ARG A 9 15.45 -10.27 -48.36
C ARG A 9 16.65 -10.12 -47.41
N GLY A 10 16.63 -10.65 -46.18
CA GLY A 10 15.84 -11.72 -45.59
C GLY A 10 16.84 -12.71 -44.98
N ALA A 11 16.80 -12.92 -43.66
CA ALA A 11 17.47 -14.05 -43.01
C ALA A 11 16.97 -14.18 -41.57
N GLY A 12 16.34 -15.30 -41.27
CA GLY A 12 16.07 -15.69 -39.90
C GLY A 12 17.36 -16.07 -39.18
N VAL A 13 17.43 -15.76 -37.89
CA VAL A 13 18.40 -16.34 -36.97
C VAL A 13 17.65 -16.76 -35.72
N ARG A 14 17.44 -18.08 -35.59
CA ARG A 14 17.29 -18.74 -34.29
C ARG A 14 18.69 -18.94 -33.73
N ARG A 15 18.94 -18.58 -32.45
CA ARG A 15 19.71 -19.39 -31.49
C ARG A 15 19.83 -18.72 -30.12
N GLY A 16 19.40 -19.46 -29.11
CA GLY A 16 20.24 -19.81 -27.97
C GLY A 16 20.42 -18.76 -26.88
N ALA A 17 19.48 -18.74 -25.92
CA ALA A 17 19.75 -18.27 -24.57
C ALA A 17 20.88 -19.12 -23.96
N ARG A 18 22.00 -18.48 -23.62
CA ARG A 18 23.05 -19.05 -22.78
C ARG A 18 23.01 -18.36 -21.43
N ALA A 19 22.75 -19.15 -20.40
CA ALA A 19 22.96 -18.81 -19.00
C ALA A 19 24.45 -18.50 -18.76
N VAL A 20 24.72 -17.42 -18.03
CA VAL A 20 26.05 -17.08 -17.53
C VAL A 20 26.12 -17.52 -16.07
N GLY A 21 26.78 -18.66 -15.84
CA GLY A 21 27.35 -19.01 -14.54
C GLY A 21 28.77 -18.43 -14.45
N ALA A 22 29.08 -17.81 -13.31
CA ALA A 22 30.43 -17.41 -12.96
C ALA A 22 30.76 -18.02 -11.59
N ASP A 23 31.43 -19.16 -11.63
CA ASP A 23 32.20 -19.73 -10.52
C ASP A 23 33.68 -19.44 -10.81
N ARG A 24 34.36 -18.76 -9.90
CA ARG A 24 35.82 -18.77 -9.80
C ARG A 24 36.26 -18.61 -8.34
N ALA A 25 36.78 -19.71 -7.82
CA ALA A 25 37.59 -19.80 -6.61
C ALA A 25 38.89 -18.96 -6.67
N GLY A 26 39.37 -18.53 -5.50
CA GLY A 26 40.50 -17.62 -5.28
C GLY A 26 41.90 -18.23 -5.43
N PRO A 27 42.92 -17.57 -4.85
CA PRO A 27 43.54 -18.19 -3.67
C PRO A 27 43.88 -17.23 -2.52
N ALA A 28 43.92 -17.82 -1.33
CA ALA A 28 44.20 -17.23 -0.03
C ALA A 28 45.67 -16.82 0.17
N ARG A 29 45.91 -15.76 0.96
CA ARG A 29 47.00 -15.67 1.97
C ARG A 29 46.59 -14.74 3.12
N GLY A 30 46.66 -15.27 4.34
CA GLY A 30 46.09 -14.64 5.53
C GLY A 30 46.97 -13.63 6.25
N ARG A 31 46.34 -12.88 7.17
CA ARG A 31 46.98 -12.27 8.34
C ARG A 31 46.00 -12.23 9.52
N ARG A 32 46.41 -12.91 10.60
CA ARG A 32 46.24 -12.65 12.04
C ARG A 32 44.89 -12.12 12.55
N ARG A 33 44.23 -12.98 13.33
CA ARG A 33 43.18 -12.69 14.30
C ARG A 33 43.70 -11.75 15.40
N ALA A 34 42.90 -10.73 15.72
CA ALA A 34 42.82 -10.14 17.05
C ALA A 34 41.35 -10.23 17.48
N ASP A 35 41.11 -10.86 18.62
CA ASP A 35 39.79 -11.06 19.22
C ASP A 35 39.20 -9.72 19.68
N ALA A 36 37.93 -9.50 19.34
CA ALA A 36 37.05 -8.53 20.00
C ALA A 36 35.65 -9.17 20.15
N PRO A 37 35.08 -9.26 21.37
CA PRO A 37 33.74 -9.80 21.56
C PRO A 37 32.73 -8.67 21.40
N GLY A 38 31.96 -8.69 20.31
CA GLY A 38 30.88 -7.74 20.05
C GLY A 38 29.60 -8.49 19.69
N GLY A 39 28.74 -8.70 20.67
CA GLY A 39 27.49 -9.45 20.54
C GLY A 39 26.56 -8.89 19.47
N ARG A 40 26.26 -9.70 18.46
CA ARG A 40 25.11 -9.55 17.57
C ARG A 40 24.25 -10.80 17.65
N ALA A 41 23.59 -10.99 18.80
CA ALA A 41 22.58 -12.03 18.97
C ALA A 41 21.52 -11.48 19.92
N GLY A 42 20.49 -10.80 19.39
CA GLY A 42 19.40 -10.29 20.22
C GLY A 42 18.26 -9.56 19.52
N ALA A 43 18.46 -8.97 18.34
CA ALA A 43 17.46 -8.11 17.72
C ALA A 43 16.25 -8.85 17.10
N GLY A 44 16.42 -10.06 16.56
CA GLY A 44 15.37 -10.75 15.81
C GLY A 44 14.21 -11.29 16.65
N ALA A 45 14.50 -11.84 17.83
CA ALA A 45 13.46 -12.43 18.69
C ALA A 45 12.61 -11.37 19.43
N GLY A 46 13.17 -10.18 19.71
CA GLY A 46 12.46 -9.06 20.34
C GLY A 46 11.46 -8.39 19.39
N GLY A 47 11.85 -8.20 18.13
CA GLY A 47 10.98 -7.63 17.08
C GLY A 47 9.75 -8.51 16.82
N ALA A 48 9.95 -9.81 16.58
CA ALA A 48 8.86 -10.74 16.31
C ALA A 48 7.83 -10.84 17.45
N ARG A 49 8.28 -10.83 18.71
CA ARG A 49 7.37 -10.81 19.88
C ARG A 49 6.54 -9.52 19.95
N THR A 50 7.12 -8.39 19.59
CA THR A 50 6.45 -7.08 19.61
C THR A 50 5.40 -6.98 18.50
N VAL A 51 5.72 -7.47 17.29
CA VAL A 51 4.78 -7.51 16.16
C VAL A 51 3.59 -8.42 16.49
N ARG A 52 3.84 -9.61 17.06
CA ARG A 52 2.77 -10.54 17.47
C ARG A 52 1.87 -9.94 18.55
N ALA A 53 2.44 -9.25 19.54
CA ALA A 53 1.66 -8.56 20.58
C ALA A 53 0.80 -7.44 19.99
N ARG A 54 1.36 -6.63 19.06
CA ARG A 54 0.62 -5.57 18.35
C ARG A 54 -0.51 -6.14 17.50
N ARG A 55 -0.29 -7.24 16.77
CA ARG A 55 -1.35 -7.94 16.03
C ARG A 55 -2.49 -8.39 16.92
N ARG A 56 -2.20 -8.96 18.10
CA ARG A 56 -3.22 -9.37 19.07
C ARG A 56 -4.05 -8.18 19.57
N VAL A 57 -3.42 -7.03 19.82
CA VAL A 57 -4.13 -5.81 20.22
C VAL A 57 -5.04 -5.33 19.09
N VAL A 58 -4.55 -5.29 17.84
CA VAL A 58 -5.38 -4.92 16.69
C VAL A 58 -6.55 -5.88 16.53
N ALA A 59 -6.32 -7.19 16.55
CA ALA A 59 -7.36 -8.21 16.46
C ALA A 59 -8.47 -7.99 17.52
N SER A 60 -8.09 -7.78 18.78
CA SER A 60 -9.05 -7.54 19.86
C SER A 60 -9.89 -6.27 19.68
N ARG A 61 -9.40 -5.27 18.93
CA ARG A 61 -10.15 -4.06 18.60
C ARG A 61 -11.14 -4.27 17.46
N LEU A 62 -10.85 -5.21 16.55
CA LEU A 62 -11.72 -5.54 15.42
C LEU A 62 -12.99 -6.29 15.86
N ASP A 63 -12.94 -7.03 16.96
CA ASP A 63 -14.09 -7.77 17.51
C ASP A 63 -15.28 -6.86 17.89
N GLY A 64 -15.03 -5.56 18.05
CA GLY A 64 -16.04 -4.55 18.35
C GLY A 64 -16.19 -3.46 17.28
N ALA A 65 -15.48 -3.54 16.15
CA ALA A 65 -15.49 -2.55 15.09
C ALA A 65 -16.73 -2.69 14.19
N GLY A 66 -17.92 -2.65 14.79
CA GLY A 66 -19.16 -2.39 14.07
C GLY A 66 -19.41 -0.88 13.98
N PRO A 67 -20.33 -0.42 13.10
CA PRO A 67 -20.79 0.96 13.12
C PRO A 67 -21.33 1.30 14.51
N ARG A 68 -20.56 2.11 15.27
CA ARG A 68 -20.93 2.60 16.59
C ARG A 68 -21.34 4.05 16.45
N GLY A 69 -22.64 4.27 16.27
CA GLY A 69 -23.27 5.58 16.14
C GLY A 69 -24.20 5.59 14.94
N SER A 70 -25.49 5.84 15.18
CA SER A 70 -26.37 6.36 14.15
C SER A 70 -25.86 7.75 13.80
N VAL A 71 -25.28 7.94 12.62
CA VAL A 71 -24.93 9.27 12.12
C VAL A 71 -26.19 9.89 11.55
N SER A 72 -27.25 9.96 12.37
CA SER A 72 -28.54 10.55 12.05
C SER A 72 -28.64 11.97 12.61
N ASP A 73 -27.55 12.72 12.50
CA ASP A 73 -27.64 14.17 12.46
C ASP A 73 -27.40 14.54 11.01
N ALA A 74 -28.34 15.27 10.40
CA ALA A 74 -28.23 15.73 9.01
C ALA A 74 -27.08 16.75 8.84
N THR A 75 -26.36 17.07 9.91
CA THR A 75 -25.17 17.91 9.93
C THR A 75 -23.95 17.20 9.32
N PRO A 76 -23.14 17.88 8.48
CA PRO A 76 -21.89 17.34 7.97
C PRO A 76 -20.92 16.89 9.08
N PRO A 77 -20.15 15.81 8.89
CA PRO A 77 -19.16 15.37 9.87
C PRO A 77 -18.15 16.48 10.24
N PRO A 78 -17.81 16.68 11.51
CA PRO A 78 -16.89 17.76 11.92
C PRO A 78 -15.46 17.53 11.40
N ASP A 79 -15.04 16.27 11.28
CA ASP A 79 -13.70 15.90 10.82
C ASP A 79 -13.59 16.00 9.28
N PRO A 80 -12.64 16.79 8.74
CA PRO A 80 -12.48 16.94 7.28
C PRO A 80 -12.12 15.62 6.57
N ALA A 81 -11.41 14.70 7.23
CA ALA A 81 -11.10 13.40 6.64
C ALA A 81 -12.36 12.55 6.49
N VAL A 82 -13.27 12.64 7.47
CA VAL A 82 -14.56 11.94 7.42
C VAL A 82 -15.47 12.56 6.37
N ARG A 83 -15.48 13.89 6.19
CA ARG A 83 -16.19 14.54 5.08
C ARG A 83 -15.68 14.09 3.72
N ARG A 84 -14.37 13.85 3.58
CA ARG A 84 -13.80 13.31 2.33
C ARG A 84 -14.21 11.85 2.09
N LEU A 85 -14.41 11.08 3.15
CA LEU A 85 -14.93 9.71 3.06
C LEU A 85 -16.44 9.65 2.79
N LEU A 86 -17.20 10.61 3.34
CA LEU A 86 -18.65 10.73 3.24
C LEU A 86 -19.00 12.07 2.57
N PRO A 87 -18.71 12.22 1.27
CA PRO A 87 -18.93 13.46 0.56
C PRO A 87 -20.42 13.77 0.44
N ASP A 88 -20.73 15.05 0.32
CA ASP A 88 -22.09 15.50 0.05
C ASP A 88 -22.54 15.04 -1.33
N ALA A 89 -23.80 14.59 -1.42
CA ALA A 89 -24.39 14.12 -2.68
C ALA A 89 -24.86 15.28 -3.58
N SER A 90 -24.84 16.51 -3.08
CA SER A 90 -25.27 17.72 -3.78
C SER A 90 -24.59 18.95 -3.19
N ASP A 91 -24.44 20.00 -4.00
CA ASP A 91 -24.03 21.33 -3.55
C ASP A 91 -25.18 22.08 -2.85
N ASP A 92 -26.43 21.64 -3.04
CA ASP A 92 -27.59 22.14 -2.31
C ASP A 92 -27.61 21.55 -0.90
N VAL A 93 -27.58 22.43 0.11
CA VAL A 93 -27.48 22.05 1.53
C VAL A 93 -28.67 21.23 2.00
N GLU A 94 -29.89 21.56 1.54
CA GLU A 94 -31.12 20.86 1.94
C GLU A 94 -31.16 19.47 1.32
N VAL A 95 -30.83 19.38 0.03
CA VAL A 95 -30.74 18.10 -0.68
C VAL A 95 -29.64 17.23 -0.07
N ALA A 96 -28.45 17.78 0.18
CA ALA A 96 -27.35 17.05 0.81
C ALA A 96 -27.73 16.52 2.21
N ALA A 97 -28.45 17.32 3.00
CA ALA A 97 -28.95 16.92 4.32
C ALA A 97 -29.95 15.75 4.23
N GLU A 98 -30.86 15.76 3.25
CA GLU A 98 -31.80 14.68 3.00
C GLU A 98 -31.07 13.39 2.58
N PHE A 99 -30.13 13.49 1.63
CA PHE A 99 -29.31 12.36 1.22
C PHE A 99 -28.50 11.76 2.37
N ARG A 100 -27.88 12.60 3.22
CA ARG A 100 -27.14 12.12 4.41
C ARG A 100 -28.06 11.33 5.33
N ARG A 101 -29.24 11.88 5.63
CA ARG A 101 -30.23 11.24 6.50
C ARG A 101 -30.62 9.85 6.02
N PHE A 102 -30.70 9.61 4.71
CA PHE A 102 -31.12 8.33 4.16
C PHE A 102 -29.97 7.37 3.83
N THR A 103 -28.76 7.85 3.53
CA THR A 103 -27.71 7.01 2.92
C THR A 103 -26.38 6.98 3.65
N GLN A 104 -26.13 7.95 4.54
CA GLN A 104 -24.82 8.10 5.18
C GLN A 104 -24.47 6.92 6.07
N ASP A 105 -25.43 6.42 6.84
CA ASP A 105 -25.22 5.28 7.74
C ASP A 105 -24.86 4.00 6.95
N ASP A 106 -25.57 3.74 5.85
CA ASP A 106 -25.29 2.59 4.99
C ASP A 106 -23.94 2.72 4.26
N LEU A 107 -23.57 3.94 3.84
CA LEU A 107 -22.27 4.19 3.24
C LEU A 107 -21.15 4.02 4.27
N ALA A 108 -21.31 4.56 5.47
CA ALA A 108 -20.36 4.43 6.57
C ALA A 108 -20.20 2.97 6.99
N ALA A 109 -21.30 2.22 7.14
CA ALA A 109 -21.27 0.80 7.48
C ALA A 109 -20.52 -0.03 6.44
N ARG A 110 -20.73 0.23 5.14
CA ARG A 110 -19.98 -0.43 4.06
C ARG A 110 -18.48 -0.10 4.12
N LYS A 111 -18.12 1.16 4.34
CA LYS A 111 -16.71 1.59 4.50
C LYS A 111 -16.04 0.96 5.71
N VAL A 112 -16.73 0.93 6.86
CA VAL A 112 -16.24 0.23 8.06
C VAL A 112 -16.06 -1.27 7.79
N GLY A 113 -17.05 -1.91 7.14
CA GLY A 113 -17.00 -3.33 6.81
C GLY A 113 -15.75 -3.71 6.00
N ARG A 114 -15.46 -2.99 4.92
CA ARG A 114 -14.27 -3.24 4.09
C ARG A 114 -12.95 -2.93 4.83
N LEU A 115 -12.91 -1.90 5.68
CA LEU A 115 -11.73 -1.60 6.50
C LEU A 115 -11.46 -2.71 7.52
N VAL A 116 -12.51 -3.23 8.17
CA VAL A 116 -12.41 -4.38 9.08
C VAL A 116 -11.97 -5.64 8.33
N ARG A 117 -12.49 -5.86 7.12
CA ARG A 117 -12.07 -6.95 6.23
C ARG A 117 -10.57 -6.90 5.96
N LEU A 118 -10.08 -5.76 5.47
CA LEU A 118 -8.65 -5.54 5.21
C LEU A 118 -7.81 -5.75 6.48
N ALA A 119 -8.25 -5.21 7.62
CA ALA A 119 -7.52 -5.35 8.87
C ALA A 119 -7.41 -6.82 9.33
N ARG A 120 -8.47 -7.62 9.16
CA ARG A 120 -8.45 -9.07 9.44
C ARG A 120 -7.47 -9.79 8.53
N LEU A 121 -7.53 -9.55 7.22
CA LEU A 121 -6.60 -10.13 6.26
C LEU A 121 -5.14 -9.82 6.62
N LEU A 122 -4.82 -8.59 7.04
CA LEU A 122 -3.47 -8.20 7.45
C LEU A 122 -3.01 -8.82 8.78
N VAL A 123 -3.95 -9.06 9.71
CA VAL A 123 -3.67 -9.75 10.98
C VAL A 123 -3.37 -11.22 10.73
N ASP A 124 -4.14 -11.86 9.85
CA ASP A 124 -4.06 -13.28 9.55
C ASP A 124 -2.94 -13.62 8.55
N ALA A 125 -2.47 -12.63 7.77
CA ALA A 125 -1.39 -12.81 6.82
C ALA A 125 -0.09 -13.31 7.48
N GLU A 126 0.66 -14.16 6.81
CA GLU A 126 2.03 -14.48 7.25
C GLU A 126 2.93 -13.24 7.20
N PRO A 127 4.03 -13.20 7.97
CA PRO A 127 5.05 -12.18 7.81
C PRO A 127 5.54 -12.13 6.35
N ALA A 128 5.85 -10.94 5.85
CA ALA A 128 6.26 -10.75 4.46
C ALA A 128 7.54 -11.53 4.10
N GLU A 129 8.37 -11.85 5.11
CA GLU A 129 9.56 -12.69 4.97
C GLU A 129 9.24 -14.17 4.72
N VAL A 130 8.03 -14.61 5.07
CA VAL A 130 7.55 -15.98 4.91
C VAL A 130 6.75 -16.14 3.63
N ALA A 131 5.79 -15.24 3.40
CA ALA A 131 4.96 -15.26 2.21
C ALA A 131 4.50 -13.84 1.83
N PRO A 132 4.33 -13.55 0.53
CA PRO A 132 3.73 -12.30 0.11
C PRO A 132 2.29 -12.19 0.60
N PHE A 133 1.84 -10.98 0.91
CA PHE A 133 0.43 -10.71 1.17
C PHE A 133 -0.37 -10.86 -0.12
N ALA A 134 -1.12 -11.95 -0.23
CA ALA A 134 -1.99 -12.24 -1.37
C ALA A 134 -3.46 -11.95 -1.01
N VAL A 135 -4.17 -11.31 -1.94
CA VAL A 135 -5.60 -11.02 -1.80
C VAL A 135 -6.38 -12.02 -2.64
N ALA A 136 -7.35 -12.70 -2.04
CA ALA A 136 -8.25 -13.60 -2.76
C ALA A 136 -9.12 -12.82 -3.75
N ARG A 137 -9.51 -13.46 -4.86
CA ARG A 137 -10.37 -12.85 -5.89
C ARG A 137 -11.63 -12.20 -5.31
N ASP A 138 -12.31 -12.91 -4.41
CA ASP A 138 -13.56 -12.47 -3.79
C ASP A 138 -13.38 -11.26 -2.84
N ASP A 139 -12.14 -10.93 -2.50
CA ASP A 139 -11.78 -9.86 -1.55
C ASP A 139 -11.21 -8.64 -2.26
N ALA A 140 -10.90 -8.76 -3.55
CA ALA A 140 -10.14 -7.75 -4.29
C ALA A 140 -10.86 -6.40 -4.31
N GLU A 141 -12.17 -6.38 -4.55
CA GLU A 141 -12.96 -5.14 -4.59
C GLU A 141 -13.04 -4.47 -3.21
N ASP A 142 -13.29 -5.25 -2.15
CA ASP A 142 -13.33 -4.76 -0.78
C ASP A 142 -11.98 -4.16 -0.36
N VAL A 143 -10.89 -4.88 -0.65
CA VAL A 143 -9.53 -4.44 -0.33
C VAL A 143 -9.16 -3.19 -1.11
N ALA A 144 -9.44 -3.12 -2.42
CA ALA A 144 -9.18 -1.93 -3.23
C ALA A 144 -9.96 -0.71 -2.71
N GLY A 145 -11.22 -0.92 -2.33
CA GLY A 145 -12.05 0.11 -1.71
C GLY A 145 -11.53 0.57 -0.35
N ALA A 146 -11.05 -0.35 0.48
CA ALA A 146 -10.48 -0.05 1.79
C ALA A 146 -9.15 0.71 1.67
N LEU A 147 -8.27 0.32 0.74
CA LEU A 147 -7.02 1.04 0.45
C LEU A 147 -7.31 2.47 -0.02
N THR A 148 -8.35 2.66 -0.85
CA THR A 148 -8.79 3.99 -1.28
C THR A 148 -9.24 4.84 -0.09
N ASP A 149 -10.04 4.30 0.83
CA ASP A 149 -10.45 5.05 2.04
C ASP A 149 -9.26 5.44 2.92
N VAL A 150 -8.33 4.52 3.14
CA VAL A 150 -7.11 4.81 3.92
C VAL A 150 -6.32 5.94 3.25
N ARG A 151 -6.16 5.91 1.93
CA ARG A 151 -5.47 6.96 1.18
C ARG A 151 -6.16 8.31 1.28
N LEU A 152 -7.50 8.37 1.25
CA LEU A 152 -8.24 9.62 1.42
C LEU A 152 -8.01 10.24 2.80
N VAL A 153 -8.02 9.43 3.86
CA VAL A 153 -7.75 9.90 5.22
C VAL A 153 -6.31 10.38 5.35
N LEU A 154 -5.35 9.60 4.86
CA LEU A 154 -3.93 9.96 4.92
C LEU A 154 -3.63 11.24 4.12
N ALA A 155 -4.20 11.38 2.92
CA ALA A 155 -4.07 12.59 2.12
C ALA A 155 -4.57 13.83 2.87
N GLU A 156 -5.72 13.74 3.55
CA GLU A 156 -6.23 14.86 4.33
C GLU A 156 -5.33 15.20 5.53
N ARG A 157 -4.80 14.19 6.23
CA ARG A 157 -3.91 14.41 7.38
C ARG A 157 -2.52 14.91 7.00
N LEU A 158 -2.04 14.54 5.81
CA LEU A 158 -0.78 15.02 5.24
C LEU A 158 -0.93 16.36 4.50
N GLY A 159 -2.16 16.87 4.34
CA GLY A 159 -2.42 18.13 3.63
C GLY A 159 -2.22 18.03 2.11
N LEU A 160 -2.41 16.85 1.53
CA LEU A 160 -2.24 16.58 0.09
C LEU A 160 -3.52 16.97 -0.67
N ARG A 161 -3.38 17.98 -1.52
CA ARG A 161 -4.43 18.61 -2.33
C ARG A 161 -4.08 18.67 -3.81
N THR A 162 -2.80 18.57 -4.18
CA THR A 162 -2.34 18.57 -5.58
C THR A 162 -1.42 17.39 -5.87
N ASP A 163 -1.23 17.09 -7.15
CA ASP A 163 -0.36 15.99 -7.59
C ASP A 163 1.11 16.32 -7.31
N GLU A 164 1.53 17.58 -7.42
CA GLU A 164 2.90 18.01 -7.10
C GLU A 164 3.24 17.76 -5.62
N GLN A 165 2.27 17.91 -4.72
CA GLN A 165 2.45 17.60 -3.30
C GLN A 165 2.61 16.10 -3.06
N VAL A 166 1.96 15.26 -3.88
CA VAL A 166 2.09 13.80 -3.82
C VAL A 166 3.45 13.37 -4.37
N GLU A 167 3.90 13.94 -5.48
CA GLU A 167 5.21 13.65 -6.08
C GLU A 167 6.35 14.02 -5.12
N GLY A 168 6.25 15.16 -4.44
CA GLY A 168 7.26 15.62 -3.47
C GLY A 168 7.44 14.73 -2.24
N LEU A 169 6.55 13.76 -1.99
CA LEU A 169 6.66 12.82 -0.87
C LEU A 169 7.85 11.85 -1.03
N TYR A 170 8.21 11.49 -2.25
CA TYR A 170 9.37 10.61 -2.50
C TYR A 170 10.66 11.32 -2.09
N ASP A 171 10.84 12.56 -2.56
CA ASP A 171 12.00 13.36 -2.19
C ASP A 171 12.05 13.62 -0.68
N GLU A 172 10.90 13.76 -0.01
CA GLU A 172 10.84 13.89 1.45
C GLU A 172 11.43 12.67 2.16
N LEU A 173 11.02 11.46 1.76
CA LEU A 173 11.55 10.23 2.35
C LEU A 173 13.04 10.03 2.07
N ASP A 174 13.52 10.45 0.89
CA ASP A 174 14.91 10.30 0.48
C ASP A 174 15.83 11.27 1.24
N ARG A 175 15.42 12.54 1.42
CA ARG A 175 16.20 13.55 2.18
C ARG A 175 16.40 13.14 3.65
N GLU A 176 15.40 12.54 4.28
CA GLU A 176 15.48 12.09 5.67
C GLU A 176 16.15 10.70 5.84
N GLY A 177 16.60 10.09 4.74
CA GLY A 177 17.33 8.82 4.74
C GLY A 177 18.83 8.96 5.04
N ASP A 178 19.41 10.15 4.78
CA ASP A 178 20.86 10.39 4.83
C ASP A 178 21.34 10.94 6.20
N ASP A 179 20.51 11.70 6.91
CA ASP A 179 20.90 12.39 8.16
C ASP A 179 20.54 11.64 9.47
N GLY A 180 19.92 10.46 9.38
CA GLY A 180 19.34 9.80 10.56
C GLY A 180 18.13 10.57 11.11
N PRO A 181 17.39 10.04 12.11
CA PRO A 181 16.30 10.79 12.71
C PRO A 181 16.88 12.04 13.35
N ASP A 182 16.53 13.23 12.87
CA ASP A 182 16.75 14.47 13.62
C ASP A 182 15.96 14.34 14.92
N ASP A 183 16.66 13.96 15.97
CA ASP A 183 16.16 13.79 17.32
C ASP A 183 15.65 15.12 17.94
N GLY A 184 15.75 16.23 17.19
CA GLY A 184 15.22 17.55 17.51
C GLY A 184 13.83 17.90 16.98
N GLU A 185 13.34 17.33 15.87
CA GLU A 185 12.02 17.68 15.32
C GLU A 185 10.89 16.79 15.89
N VAL A 186 10.17 17.34 16.88
CA VAL A 186 8.93 16.75 17.41
C VAL A 186 7.86 16.77 16.31
N GLY A 187 7.82 15.73 15.47
CA GLY A 187 6.83 15.60 14.39
C GLY A 187 7.28 14.81 13.18
N GLY A 188 8.60 14.69 12.94
CA GLY A 188 9.15 14.02 11.75
C GLY A 188 8.83 12.52 11.68
N ALA A 189 9.11 11.76 12.73
CA ALA A 189 8.89 10.31 12.73
C ALA A 189 7.42 9.87 12.52
N PRO A 190 6.41 10.49 13.17
CA PRO A 190 5.00 10.23 12.86
C PRO A 190 4.62 10.60 11.43
N ARG A 191 5.06 11.76 10.91
CA ARG A 191 4.77 12.19 9.54
C ARG A 191 5.38 11.23 8.53
N ARG A 192 6.67 10.90 8.69
CA ARG A 192 7.39 9.93 7.87
C ARG A 192 6.69 8.57 7.81
N PHE A 193 6.17 8.10 8.95
CA PHE A 193 5.36 6.88 8.98
C PHE A 193 4.09 7.02 8.15
N LEU A 194 3.34 8.12 8.29
CA LEU A 194 2.12 8.35 7.51
C LEU A 194 2.42 8.47 6.00
N VAL A 195 3.50 9.15 5.62
CA VAL A 195 3.97 9.22 4.22
C VAL A 195 4.31 7.83 3.70
N SER A 196 5.08 7.04 4.47
CA SER A 196 5.44 5.67 4.10
C SER A 196 4.21 4.79 3.87
N VAL A 197 3.20 4.90 4.74
CA VAL A 197 1.94 4.16 4.58
C VAL A 197 1.14 4.68 3.37
N PHE A 198 1.10 5.99 3.14
CA PHE A 198 0.40 6.57 1.98
C PHE A 198 0.99 6.07 0.65
N LEU A 199 2.32 6.06 0.53
CA LEU A 199 3.00 5.55 -0.67
C LEU A 199 2.83 4.03 -0.81
N LEU A 200 3.03 3.28 0.28
CA LEU A 200 2.83 1.82 0.28
C LEU A 200 1.41 1.44 -0.16
N THR A 201 0.38 2.11 0.36
CA THR A 201 -1.01 1.83 -0.05
C THR A 201 -1.27 2.13 -1.52
N GLY A 202 -0.57 3.10 -2.11
CA GLY A 202 -0.59 3.35 -3.56
C GLY A 202 -0.03 2.18 -4.35
N LEU A 203 1.16 1.70 -3.97
CA LEU A 203 1.81 0.55 -4.60
C LEU A 203 0.97 -0.73 -4.48
N LEU A 204 0.39 -0.98 -3.30
CA LEU A 204 -0.50 -2.12 -3.07
C LEU A 204 -1.76 -2.03 -3.93
N GLN A 205 -2.32 -0.83 -4.09
CA GLN A 205 -3.50 -0.62 -4.91
C GLN A 205 -3.21 -0.82 -6.41
N GLU A 206 -2.08 -0.30 -6.91
CA GLU A 206 -1.62 -0.53 -8.28
C GLU A 206 -1.48 -2.04 -8.56
N SER A 207 -0.73 -2.75 -7.71
CA SER A 207 -0.53 -4.19 -7.84
C SER A 207 -1.84 -4.99 -7.81
N LEU A 208 -2.78 -4.62 -6.94
CA LEU A 208 -4.07 -5.28 -6.83
C LEU A 208 -4.94 -5.04 -8.08
N VAL A 209 -5.02 -3.79 -8.55
CA VAL A 209 -5.79 -3.43 -9.75
C VAL A 209 -5.23 -4.12 -10.99
N ASP A 210 -3.92 -4.21 -11.13
CA ASP A 210 -3.29 -4.97 -12.22
C ASP A 210 -3.68 -6.44 -12.19
N GLY A 211 -3.68 -7.06 -11.00
CA GLY A 211 -4.16 -8.44 -10.80
C GLY A 211 -5.63 -8.61 -11.17
N MET A 212 -6.49 -7.67 -10.77
CA MET A 212 -7.92 -7.67 -11.11
C MET A 212 -8.13 -7.57 -12.64
N LEU A 213 -7.40 -6.67 -13.31
CA LEU A 213 -7.48 -6.48 -14.76
C LEU A 213 -6.96 -7.71 -15.53
N ALA A 214 -5.87 -8.32 -15.07
CA ALA A 214 -5.33 -9.53 -15.66
C ALA A 214 -6.36 -10.68 -15.63
N ASP A 215 -7.05 -10.86 -14.51
CA ASP A 215 -8.06 -11.91 -14.42
C ASP A 215 -9.33 -11.59 -15.23
N LEU A 216 -9.79 -10.34 -15.22
CA LEU A 216 -10.90 -9.91 -16.07
C LEU A 216 -10.63 -10.14 -17.56
N ARG A 217 -9.36 -10.15 -17.99
CA ARG A 217 -8.96 -10.51 -19.36
C ARG A 217 -8.98 -12.03 -19.55
N ALA A 218 -8.35 -12.78 -18.64
CA ALA A 218 -8.34 -14.25 -18.69
C ALA A 218 -9.74 -14.88 -18.71
N GLY A 219 -10.68 -14.32 -17.93
CA GLY A 219 -12.08 -14.77 -17.91
C GLY A 219 -12.88 -14.44 -19.18
N ARG A 220 -12.40 -13.57 -20.07
CA ARG A 220 -13.01 -13.32 -21.39
C ARG A 220 -12.47 -14.30 -22.43
N ASP A 221 -11.18 -14.59 -22.38
CA ASP A 221 -10.51 -15.49 -23.32
C ASP A 221 -10.94 -16.95 -23.12
N GLY A 222 -11.22 -17.38 -21.89
CA GLY A 222 -11.74 -18.72 -21.58
C GLY A 222 -13.21 -18.97 -21.93
N ARG A 223 -13.92 -17.96 -22.48
CA ARG A 223 -15.34 -18.04 -22.87
C ARG A 223 -15.58 -17.95 -24.39
N SER A 224 -14.51 -17.87 -25.19
CA SER A 224 -14.54 -17.94 -26.66
C SER A 224 -14.08 -19.30 -27.16
#